data_AF-W4GAX4-F1
#
_entry.id   AF-W4GAX4-F1
#
_cell.length_a   1.000
_cell.length_b   1.000
_cell.length_c   1.000
_cell.angle_alpha   90.00
_cell.angle_beta   90.00
_cell.angle_gamma   90.00
#
_symmetry.space_group_name_H-M   'P 1'
#
loop_
_entity.id
_entity.type
_entity.pdbx_description
1 polymer ?
#
loop_
_entity_poly.entity_id
_entity_poly.type
_entity_poly.pdbx_seq_one_letter_code
_entity_poly.pdbx_strand_id
1 'polypeptide(L)'
;MAALWRRIGSAGLPLRRGFCMAAATSVPFDTYLFAQNLKSKGFTSKEADAILTVTRAAVGEMNTTRVSLFTPKTDHLELKTDLSQKVLRSTMNFEIAHRHMREVIERDFSNLKNDIRMTEKLDLDKVRTELAKVEREFLLQKKTDEETLNSLHIANEKLEKRILHRGVFRHVLFGLGPRRRVLLNVFEAPNVFYRCSFKRFEARNVFYRCSFKRFEPKH
;
A
#
# COMPACT_ATOMS: atom_id res chain seq x y z
N MET A 1 -18.57 12.18 6.68
CA MET A 1 -18.63 12.94 5.41
C MET A 1 -20.07 13.42 5.10
N ALA A 2 -20.80 13.97 6.09
CA ALA A 2 -22.22 14.33 5.93
C ALA A 2 -22.53 15.81 6.24
N ALA A 3 -21.49 16.64 6.46
CA ALA A 3 -21.66 18.00 6.98
C ALA A 3 -21.36 19.14 5.99
N LEU A 4 -21.03 18.83 4.71
CA LEU A 4 -20.59 19.88 3.76
C LEU A 4 -21.64 20.34 2.74
N TRP A 5 -22.85 19.76 2.75
CA TRP A 5 -23.89 20.07 1.75
C TRP A 5 -24.99 21.01 2.24
N ARG A 6 -24.88 21.56 3.46
CA ARG A 6 -25.92 22.36 4.11
C ARG A 6 -25.73 23.89 4.03
N ARG A 7 -24.94 24.38 3.07
CA ARG A 7 -24.58 25.82 3.00
C ARG A 7 -24.75 26.50 1.64
N ILE A 8 -25.61 25.97 0.78
CA ILE A 8 -26.06 26.67 -0.46
C ILE A 8 -27.58 26.84 -0.44
N GLY A 9 -28.09 27.33 0.68
CA GLY A 9 -29.46 27.81 0.80
C GLY A 9 -29.42 29.05 1.68
N SER A 10 -30.16 30.09 1.29
CA SER A 10 -30.32 31.38 1.99
C SER A 10 -29.34 32.48 1.60
N ALA A 11 -29.40 32.93 0.35
CA ALA A 11 -29.20 34.34 0.04
C ALA A 11 -30.33 34.76 -0.90
N GLY A 12 -31.37 35.33 -0.30
CA GLY A 12 -32.52 35.85 -1.01
C GLY A 12 -32.11 37.02 -1.90
N LEU A 13 -32.07 36.75 -3.19
CA LEU A 13 -32.34 37.75 -4.21
C LEU A 13 -33.55 37.21 -4.97
N PRO A 14 -34.63 38.01 -5.15
CA PRO A 14 -35.67 37.64 -6.07
C PRO A 14 -35.11 37.84 -7.47
N LEU A 15 -34.26 36.92 -7.93
CA LEU A 15 -34.13 36.66 -9.35
C LEU A 15 -35.48 36.09 -9.77
N ARG A 16 -36.38 37.03 -10.06
CA ARG A 16 -37.59 36.84 -10.82
C ARG A 16 -37.13 36.18 -12.11
N ARG A 17 -37.02 34.85 -12.11
CA ARG A 17 -36.99 33.99 -13.29
C ARG A 17 -38.34 34.23 -13.95
N GLY A 18 -38.44 35.36 -14.63
CA GLY A 18 -39.42 35.57 -15.66
C GLY A 18 -39.08 34.52 -16.69
N PHE A 19 -39.77 33.38 -16.63
CA PHE A 19 -40.15 32.73 -17.86
C PHE A 19 -40.69 33.86 -18.73
N CYS A 20 -39.97 34.21 -19.80
CA CYS A 20 -40.58 34.92 -20.88
C CYS A 20 -41.70 34.00 -21.36
N MET A 21 -42.90 34.21 -20.84
CA MET A 21 -44.13 33.81 -21.49
C MET A 21 -44.19 34.66 -22.76
N ALA A 22 -43.35 34.31 -23.73
CA ALA A 22 -43.53 34.66 -25.13
C ALA A 22 -44.73 33.85 -25.62
N ALA A 23 -45.91 34.18 -25.09
CA ALA A 23 -47.11 33.92 -25.85
C ALA A 23 -46.98 34.79 -27.10
N ALA A 24 -46.91 34.12 -28.24
CA ALA A 24 -46.70 34.66 -29.58
C ALA A 24 -45.25 35.06 -29.93
N THR A 25 -44.68 34.26 -30.82
CA THR A 25 -43.50 34.51 -31.67
C THR A 25 -43.64 35.76 -32.57
N SER A 26 -44.72 36.54 -32.40
CA SER A 26 -45.00 37.79 -33.09
C SER A 26 -45.65 38.75 -32.10
N VAL A 27 -45.18 40.00 -32.03
CA VAL A 27 -45.93 41.06 -31.36
C VAL A 27 -47.26 41.22 -32.10
N PRO A 28 -48.41 40.96 -31.45
CA PRO A 28 -49.70 41.10 -32.10
C PRO A 28 -49.94 42.58 -32.38
N PHE A 29 -50.20 42.92 -33.65
CA PHE A 29 -50.48 44.28 -34.09
C PHE A 29 -51.94 44.39 -34.55
N ASP A 30 -52.79 44.90 -33.66
CA ASP A 30 -54.19 45.14 -33.99
C ASP A 30 -54.30 46.34 -34.93
N THR A 31 -54.55 46.00 -36.20
CA THR A 31 -54.56 47.00 -37.26
C THR A 31 -55.84 47.83 -37.26
N TYR A 32 -56.94 47.26 -36.75
CA TYR A 32 -58.25 47.92 -36.72
C TYR A 32 -58.28 48.99 -35.64
N LEU A 33 -57.86 48.63 -34.42
CA LEU A 33 -57.79 49.57 -33.29
C LEU A 33 -56.80 50.70 -33.57
N PHE A 34 -55.68 50.41 -34.23
CA PHE A 34 -54.70 51.42 -34.62
C PHE A 34 -55.28 52.42 -35.63
N ALA A 35 -55.95 51.95 -36.68
CA ALA A 35 -56.61 52.81 -37.67
C ALA A 35 -57.70 53.68 -37.05
N GLN A 36 -58.50 53.11 -36.15
CA GLN A 36 -59.59 53.81 -35.48
C GLN A 36 -59.07 54.95 -34.59
N ASN A 37 -57.98 54.71 -33.86
CA ASN A 37 -57.33 55.72 -33.02
C ASN A 37 -56.69 56.86 -33.83
N LEU A 38 -56.22 56.59 -35.06
CA LEU A 38 -55.74 57.65 -35.95
C LEU A 38 -56.91 58.49 -36.46
N LYS A 39 -57.99 57.85 -36.90
CA LYS A 39 -59.21 58.55 -37.36
C LYS A 39 -59.84 59.41 -36.26
N SER A 40 -59.88 58.92 -35.01
CA SER A 40 -60.42 59.68 -33.87
C SER A 40 -59.55 60.89 -33.49
N LYS A 41 -58.29 60.92 -33.89
CA LYS A 41 -57.36 62.04 -33.67
C LYS A 41 -57.34 63.07 -34.81
N GLY A 42 -58.22 62.94 -35.80
CA GLY A 42 -58.38 63.90 -36.89
C GLY A 42 -57.59 63.58 -38.16
N PHE A 43 -56.93 62.41 -38.25
CA PHE A 43 -56.31 61.97 -39.49
C PHE A 43 -57.37 61.52 -40.50
N THR A 44 -57.17 61.88 -41.77
CA THR A 44 -58.04 61.39 -42.85
C THR A 44 -57.85 59.87 -43.04
N SER A 45 -58.84 59.20 -43.64
CA SER A 45 -58.73 57.75 -43.86
C SER A 45 -57.51 57.36 -44.72
N LYS A 46 -57.10 58.23 -45.64
CA LYS A 46 -55.93 57.98 -46.51
C LYS A 46 -54.62 58.10 -45.75
N GLU A 47 -54.48 59.10 -44.87
CA GLU A 47 -53.29 59.28 -44.02
C GLU A 47 -53.19 58.17 -42.98
N ALA A 48 -54.32 57.80 -42.37
CA ALA A 48 -54.37 56.70 -41.41
C ALA A 48 -53.91 55.37 -42.03
N ASP A 49 -54.36 55.06 -43.26
CA ASP A 49 -53.95 53.85 -43.99
C ASP A 49 -52.47 53.89 -44.41
N ALA A 50 -51.94 55.05 -44.79
CA ALA A 50 -50.52 55.21 -45.13
C ALA A 50 -49.61 54.95 -43.90
N ILE A 51 -49.94 55.56 -42.76
CA ILE A 51 -49.21 55.37 -41.49
C ILE A 51 -49.30 53.92 -41.04
N LEU A 52 -50.48 53.32 -41.13
CA LEU A 52 -50.74 51.94 -40.76
C LEU A 52 -49.96 50.95 -41.62
N THR A 53 -49.78 51.24 -42.92
CA THR A 53 -49.01 50.40 -43.83
C THR A 53 -47.53 50.39 -43.45
N VAL A 54 -46.93 51.56 -43.20
CA VAL A 54 -45.52 51.68 -42.75
C VAL A 54 -45.33 51.01 -41.38
N THR A 55 -46.26 51.25 -40.45
CA THR A 55 -46.18 50.68 -39.10
C THR A 55 -46.29 49.15 -39.12
N ARG A 56 -47.20 48.60 -39.94
CA ARG A 56 -47.36 47.15 -40.12
C ARG A 56 -46.08 46.53 -40.71
N ALA A 57 -45.46 47.19 -41.69
CA ALA A 57 -44.21 46.73 -42.29
C ALA A 57 -43.07 46.68 -41.24
N ALA A 58 -42.88 47.76 -40.47
CA ALA A 58 -41.88 47.82 -39.41
C ALA A 58 -42.09 46.75 -38.31
N VAL A 59 -43.34 46.50 -37.91
CA VAL A 59 -43.66 45.44 -36.95
C VAL A 59 -43.41 44.05 -37.54
N GLY A 60 -43.68 43.85 -38.83
CA GLY A 60 -43.34 42.64 -39.57
C GLY A 60 -41.84 42.35 -39.56
N GLU A 61 -41.02 43.34 -39.91
CA GLU A 61 -39.54 43.26 -39.89
C GLU A 61 -38.98 43.03 -38.48
N MET A 62 -39.56 43.68 -37.47
CA MET A 62 -39.19 43.43 -36.08
C MET A 62 -39.47 41.97 -35.67
N ASN A 63 -40.63 41.43 -36.06
CA ASN A 63 -41.00 40.06 -35.73
C ASN A 63 -40.10 39.04 -36.45
N THR A 64 -39.76 39.25 -37.73
CA THR A 64 -38.84 38.36 -38.45
C THR A 64 -37.44 38.37 -37.83
N THR A 65 -36.93 39.55 -37.47
CA THR A 65 -35.62 39.69 -36.81
C THR A 65 -35.62 39.07 -35.41
N ARG A 66 -36.74 39.10 -34.68
CA ARG A 66 -36.87 38.49 -33.35
C ARG A 66 -36.84 36.97 -33.39
N VAL A 67 -37.40 36.34 -34.42
CA VAL A 67 -37.46 34.87 -34.51
C VAL A 67 -36.07 34.24 -34.51
N SER A 68 -35.05 34.88 -35.09
CA SER A 68 -33.69 34.35 -35.08
C SER A 68 -32.94 34.55 -33.76
N LEU A 69 -33.40 35.48 -32.91
CA LEU A 69 -32.75 35.82 -31.64
C LEU A 69 -33.24 34.97 -30.45
N PHE A 70 -34.39 34.31 -30.59
CA PHE A 70 -34.99 33.53 -29.50
C PHE A 70 -35.20 32.08 -29.91
N THR A 71 -34.75 31.17 -29.05
CA THR A 71 -35.10 29.75 -29.16
C THR A 71 -36.57 29.57 -28.77
N PRO A 72 -37.40 28.88 -29.57
CA PRO A 72 -38.77 28.65 -29.21
C PRO A 72 -38.86 27.79 -27.94
N LYS A 73 -39.97 27.95 -27.20
CA LYS A 73 -40.17 27.29 -25.90
C LYS A 73 -40.11 25.77 -26.00
N THR A 74 -40.54 25.20 -27.13
CA THR A 74 -40.49 23.77 -27.43
C THR A 74 -39.05 23.25 -27.39
N ASP A 75 -38.17 23.84 -28.17
CA ASP A 75 -36.78 23.43 -28.32
C ASP A 75 -36.01 23.63 -27.02
N HIS A 76 -36.31 24.71 -26.28
CA HIS A 76 -35.75 24.93 -24.96
C HIS A 76 -36.19 23.86 -23.95
N LEU A 77 -37.44 23.36 -24.04
CA LEU A 77 -37.92 22.29 -23.17
C LEU A 77 -37.25 20.95 -23.53
N GLU A 78 -37.09 20.64 -24.82
CA GLU A 78 -36.39 19.45 -25.30
C GLU A 78 -34.92 19.43 -24.87
N LEU A 79 -34.20 20.54 -25.07
CA LEU A 79 -32.81 20.69 -24.62
C LEU A 79 -32.69 20.51 -23.10
N LYS A 80 -33.65 21.03 -22.34
CA LYS A 80 -33.67 20.85 -20.88
C LYS A 80 -33.90 19.39 -20.49
N THR A 81 -34.81 18.68 -21.15
CA THR A 81 -35.05 17.25 -20.88
C THR A 81 -33.83 16.41 -21.23
N ASP A 82 -33.20 16.66 -22.38
CA ASP A 82 -32.02 15.94 -22.83
C ASP A 82 -30.83 16.16 -21.90
N LEU A 83 -30.59 17.41 -21.50
CA LEU A 83 -29.54 17.73 -20.54
C LEU A 83 -29.79 17.06 -19.19
N SER A 84 -31.04 17.09 -18.70
CA SER A 84 -31.42 16.44 -17.46
C SER A 84 -31.18 14.92 -17.50
N GLN A 85 -31.50 14.27 -18.62
CA GLN A 85 -31.25 12.85 -18.80
C GLN A 85 -29.75 12.54 -18.89
N LYS A 86 -28.98 13.35 -19.62
CA LYS A 86 -27.51 13.19 -19.73
C LYS A 86 -26.84 13.32 -18.36
N VAL A 87 -27.23 14.32 -17.57
CA VAL A 87 -26.71 14.50 -16.21
C VAL A 87 -27.05 13.30 -15.35
N LEU A 88 -28.31 12.85 -15.33
CA LEU A 88 -28.73 11.68 -14.56
C LEU A 88 -27.94 10.42 -14.91
N ARG A 89 -27.80 10.12 -16.21
CA ARG A 89 -27.02 8.96 -16.68
C ARG A 89 -25.55 9.07 -16.30
N SER A 90 -24.96 10.25 -16.45
CA SER A 90 -23.56 10.50 -16.08
C SER A 90 -23.33 10.28 -14.57
N THR A 91 -24.21 10.80 -13.73
CA THR A 91 -24.16 10.59 -12.27
C THR A 91 -24.26 9.11 -11.91
N MET A 92 -25.20 8.37 -12.53
CA MET A 92 -25.36 6.94 -12.28
C MET A 92 -24.13 6.14 -12.73
N ASN A 93 -23.58 6.43 -13.91
CA ASN A 93 -22.37 5.77 -14.41
C ASN A 93 -21.17 6.04 -13.52
N PHE A 94 -21.03 7.27 -13.00
CA PHE A 94 -19.99 7.61 -12.03
C PHE A 94 -20.14 6.78 -10.75
N GLU A 95 -21.35 6.65 -10.20
CA GLU A 95 -21.58 5.81 -9.02
C GLU A 95 -21.27 4.33 -9.26
N ILE A 96 -21.66 3.79 -10.41
CA ILE A 96 -21.38 2.40 -10.79
C ILE A 96 -19.88 2.18 -10.90
N ALA A 97 -19.17 3.06 -11.62
CA ALA A 97 -17.72 2.98 -11.76
C ALA A 97 -17.02 3.07 -10.40
N HIS A 98 -17.49 3.95 -9.51
CA HIS A 98 -16.94 4.10 -8.17
C HIS A 98 -17.20 2.85 -7.29
N ARG A 99 -18.38 2.23 -7.38
CA ARG A 99 -18.66 0.94 -6.68
C ARG A 99 -17.77 -0.18 -7.22
N HIS A 100 -17.67 -0.31 -8.53
CA HIS A 100 -16.80 -1.30 -9.17
C HIS A 100 -15.33 -1.12 -8.74
N MET A 101 -14.83 0.12 -8.70
CA MET A 101 -13.47 0.41 -8.23
C MET A 101 -13.24 -0.07 -6.79
N ARG A 102 -14.21 0.21 -5.90
CA ARG A 102 -14.16 -0.26 -4.51
C ARG A 102 -14.10 -1.78 -4.43
N GLU A 103 -14.95 -2.48 -5.18
CA GLU A 103 -15.00 -3.95 -5.19
C GLU A 103 -13.70 -4.57 -5.71
N VAL A 104 -13.09 -3.99 -6.76
CA VAL A 104 -11.78 -4.41 -7.26
C VAL A 104 -10.71 -4.24 -6.18
N ILE A 105 -10.66 -3.07 -5.54
CA ILE A 105 -9.69 -2.79 -4.47
C ILE A 105 -9.88 -3.78 -3.30
N GLU A 106 -11.11 -4.01 -2.85
CA GLU A 106 -11.40 -4.96 -1.77
C GLU A 106 -10.98 -6.40 -2.11
N ARG A 107 -11.22 -6.82 -3.36
CA ARG A 107 -10.78 -8.13 -3.86
C ARG A 107 -9.26 -8.24 -3.87
N ASP A 108 -8.56 -7.23 -4.39
CA ASP A 108 -7.10 -7.22 -4.47
C ASP A 108 -6.46 -7.23 -3.07
N PHE A 109 -7.00 -6.47 -2.12
CA PHE A 109 -6.58 -6.53 -0.72
C PHE A 109 -6.80 -7.90 -0.10
N SER A 110 -7.94 -8.54 -0.38
CA SER A 110 -8.22 -9.88 0.12
C SER A 110 -7.24 -10.91 -0.44
N ASN A 111 -6.95 -10.84 -1.74
CA ASN A 111 -5.97 -11.71 -2.40
C ASN A 111 -4.58 -11.51 -1.81
N LEU A 112 -4.09 -10.27 -1.76
CA LEU A 112 -2.76 -9.96 -1.23
C LEU A 112 -2.60 -10.43 0.22
N LYS A 113 -3.64 -10.26 1.05
CA LYS A 113 -3.64 -10.75 2.43
C LYS A 113 -3.50 -12.28 2.51
N ASN A 114 -4.15 -13.01 1.61
CA ASN A 114 -4.03 -14.46 1.55
C ASN A 114 -2.64 -14.88 1.07
N ASP A 115 -2.10 -14.22 0.05
CA ASP A 115 -0.77 -14.50 -0.50
C ASP A 115 0.33 -14.27 0.54
N ILE A 116 0.25 -13.18 1.31
CA ILE A 116 1.16 -12.89 2.42
C ILE A 116 1.09 -14.01 3.45
N ARG A 117 -0.11 -14.38 3.91
CA ARG A 117 -0.28 -15.45 4.90
C ARG A 117 0.27 -16.80 4.43
N MET A 118 0.07 -17.13 3.16
CA MET A 118 0.60 -18.37 2.58
C MET A 118 2.13 -18.33 2.49
N THR A 119 2.70 -17.19 2.09
CA THR A 119 4.15 -17.00 2.00
C THR A 119 4.80 -17.07 3.39
N GLU A 120 4.26 -16.35 4.37
CA GLU A 120 4.73 -16.39 5.76
C GLU A 120 4.69 -17.81 6.31
N LYS A 121 3.61 -18.56 6.06
CA LYS A 121 3.50 -19.95 6.49
C LYS A 121 4.60 -20.82 5.88
N LEU A 122 4.82 -20.71 4.56
CA LEU A 122 5.86 -21.48 3.87
C LEU A 122 7.25 -21.14 4.38
N ASP A 123 7.54 -19.87 4.66
CA ASP A 123 8.84 -19.45 5.16
C ASP A 123 9.06 -19.88 6.62
N LEU A 124 8.03 -19.82 7.46
CA LEU A 124 8.09 -20.37 8.81
C LEU A 124 8.34 -21.88 8.80
N ASP A 125 7.69 -22.61 7.91
CA ASP A 125 7.90 -24.06 7.78
C ASP A 125 9.32 -24.37 7.30
N LYS A 126 9.87 -23.61 6.33
CA LYS A 126 11.29 -23.73 5.93
C LYS A 126 12.23 -23.48 7.10
N VAL A 127 12.04 -22.38 7.85
CA VAL A 127 12.88 -22.06 9.01
C VAL A 127 12.82 -23.17 10.06
N ARG A 128 11.64 -23.73 10.33
CA ARG A 128 11.48 -24.87 11.24
C ARG A 128 12.23 -26.11 10.74
N THR A 129 12.17 -26.41 9.45
CA THR A 129 12.89 -27.57 8.88
C THR A 129 14.40 -27.42 8.96
N GLU A 130 14.93 -26.23 8.65
CA GLU A 130 16.37 -25.93 8.76
C GLU A 130 16.82 -25.96 10.22
N LEU A 131 16.02 -25.42 11.15
CA LEU A 131 16.32 -25.48 12.58
C LEU A 131 16.43 -26.94 13.06
N ALA A 132 15.44 -27.77 12.73
CA ALA A 132 15.44 -29.19 13.09
C ALA A 132 16.59 -29.97 12.43
N LYS A 133 17.11 -29.52 11.28
CA LYS A 133 18.29 -30.09 10.64
C LYS A 133 19.56 -29.71 11.40
N VAL A 134 19.74 -28.43 11.70
CA VAL A 134 20.88 -27.92 12.46
C VAL A 134 20.94 -28.55 13.86
N GLU A 135 19.81 -28.69 14.55
CA GLU A 135 19.75 -29.36 15.85
C GLU A 135 20.23 -30.81 15.79
N ARG A 136 19.84 -31.55 14.73
CA ARG A 136 20.30 -32.94 14.53
C ARG A 136 21.79 -33.01 14.26
N GLU A 137 22.31 -32.16 13.38
CA GLU A 137 23.74 -32.09 13.07
C GLU A 137 24.56 -31.72 14.33
N PHE A 138 24.07 -30.76 15.12
CA PHE A 138 24.71 -30.38 16.38
C PHE A 138 24.77 -31.54 17.38
N LEU A 139 23.69 -32.29 17.54
CA LEU A 139 23.66 -33.46 18.43
C LEU A 139 24.61 -34.57 17.96
N LEU A 140 24.73 -34.79 16.65
CA LEU A 140 25.68 -35.76 16.09
C LEU A 140 27.13 -35.33 16.30
N GLN A 141 27.42 -34.05 16.08
CA GLN A 141 28.75 -33.49 16.34
C GLN A 141 29.12 -33.63 17.81
N LYS A 142 28.20 -33.33 18.73
CA LYS A 142 28.42 -33.49 20.18
C LYS A 142 28.79 -34.93 20.55
N LYS A 143 28.07 -35.93 20.03
CA LYS A 143 28.40 -37.35 20.26
C LYS A 143 29.79 -37.71 19.75
N THR A 144 30.12 -37.25 18.55
CA THR A 144 31.44 -37.49 17.94
C THR A 144 32.55 -36.86 18.78
N ASP A 145 32.35 -35.63 19.24
CA ASP A 145 33.30 -34.93 20.11
C ASP A 145 33.45 -35.66 21.46
N GLU A 146 32.37 -36.17 22.05
CA GLU A 146 32.43 -36.99 23.29
C GLU A 146 33.21 -38.30 23.09
N GLU A 147 33.00 -39.02 21.98
CA GLU A 147 33.75 -40.24 21.65
C GLU A 147 35.24 -39.96 21.44
N THR A 148 35.59 -38.87 20.76
CA THR A 148 36.99 -38.46 20.58
C THR A 148 37.64 -38.09 21.91
N LEU A 149 36.93 -37.39 22.79
CA LEU A 149 37.42 -37.02 24.11
C LEU A 149 37.68 -38.25 24.97
N ASN A 150 36.76 -39.22 24.98
CA ASN A 150 36.94 -40.49 25.69
C ASN A 150 38.15 -41.26 25.18
N SER A 151 38.35 -41.30 23.85
CA SER A 151 39.52 -41.95 23.24
C SER A 151 40.83 -41.28 23.65
N LEU A 152 40.87 -39.95 23.68
CA LEU A 152 42.03 -39.18 24.16
C LEU A 152 42.27 -39.41 25.65
N HIS A 153 41.22 -39.51 26.46
CA HIS A 153 41.33 -39.79 27.90
C HIS A 153 42.00 -41.15 28.15
N ILE A 154 41.56 -42.20 27.46
CA ILE A 154 42.18 -43.54 27.53
C ILE A 154 43.64 -43.53 27.05
N ALA A 155 43.92 -42.82 25.95
CA ALA A 155 45.28 -42.70 25.43
C ALA A 155 46.22 -41.98 26.41
N ASN A 156 45.72 -40.94 27.08
CA ASN A 156 46.44 -40.22 28.13
C ASN A 156 46.68 -41.10 29.35
N GLU A 157 45.67 -41.81 29.85
CA GLU A 157 45.83 -42.74 30.97
C GLU A 157 46.88 -43.84 30.65
N LYS A 158 46.85 -44.38 29.43
CA LYS A 158 47.85 -45.34 28.94
C LYS A 158 49.25 -44.74 28.86
N LEU A 159 49.37 -43.47 28.44
CA LEU A 159 50.63 -42.75 28.44
C LEU A 159 51.16 -42.53 29.86
N GLU A 160 50.32 -42.08 30.79
CA GLU A 160 50.67 -41.91 32.21
C GLU A 160 51.17 -43.22 32.82
N LYS A 161 50.47 -44.34 32.60
CA LYS A 161 50.92 -45.66 33.04
C LYS A 161 52.28 -46.04 32.45
N ARG A 162 52.54 -45.76 31.16
CA ARG A 162 53.85 -46.01 30.54
C ARG A 162 54.95 -45.10 31.09
N ILE A 163 54.65 -43.83 31.37
CA ILE A 163 55.59 -42.87 31.97
C ILE A 163 55.93 -43.32 33.38
N LEU A 164 54.95 -43.67 34.20
CA LEU A 164 55.16 -44.21 35.55
C LEU A 164 55.98 -45.49 35.48
N HIS A 165 55.64 -46.43 34.61
CA HIS A 165 56.39 -47.68 34.46
C HIS A 165 57.83 -47.44 34.00
N ARG A 166 58.08 -46.53 33.05
CA ARG A 166 59.44 -46.12 32.64
C ARG A 166 60.17 -45.33 33.71
N GLY A 167 59.48 -44.53 34.50
CA GLY A 167 60.04 -43.79 35.64
C GLY A 167 60.46 -44.73 36.77
N VAL A 168 59.63 -45.73 37.08
CA VAL A 168 59.93 -46.82 38.01
C VAL A 168 61.07 -47.69 37.47
N PHE A 169 61.03 -48.09 36.20
CA PHE A 169 62.15 -48.80 35.55
C PHE A 169 63.43 -47.98 35.56
N ARG A 170 63.35 -46.65 35.40
CA ARG A 170 64.51 -45.77 35.51
C ARG A 170 65.00 -45.69 36.95
N HIS A 171 64.12 -45.70 37.96
CA HIS A 171 64.50 -45.74 39.37
C HIS A 171 65.12 -47.09 39.78
N VAL A 172 64.70 -48.18 39.14
CA VAL A 172 65.25 -49.53 39.33
C VAL A 172 66.57 -49.71 38.56
N LEU A 173 66.69 -49.17 37.34
CA LEU A 173 67.95 -49.19 36.56
C LEU A 173 69.00 -48.21 37.09
N PHE A 174 68.61 -47.01 37.53
CA PHE A 174 69.51 -45.98 38.07
C PHE A 174 69.63 -46.03 39.60
N GLY A 175 68.89 -46.92 40.27
CA GLY A 175 69.10 -47.29 41.67
C GLY A 175 70.39 -48.08 41.90
N LEU A 176 71.12 -48.43 40.83
CA LEU A 176 72.46 -48.99 40.87
C LEU A 176 73.44 -48.07 40.13
N GLY A 177 74.01 -47.10 40.84
CA GLY A 177 75.26 -46.45 40.43
C GLY A 177 75.19 -44.93 40.20
N PRO A 178 76.05 -44.12 40.85
CA PRO A 178 76.06 -42.67 40.69
C PRO A 178 76.85 -42.30 39.45
N ARG A 179 76.18 -41.86 38.37
CA ARG A 179 76.69 -40.90 37.36
C ARG A 179 75.71 -40.76 36.20
N ARG A 180 75.05 -39.59 36.12
CA ARG A 180 74.92 -38.71 34.94
C ARG A 180 73.67 -37.82 35.07
N ARG A 181 73.92 -36.58 35.46
CA ARG A 181 72.95 -35.48 35.63
C ARG A 181 72.77 -34.68 34.32
N VAL A 182 72.58 -35.34 33.17
CA VAL A 182 72.56 -34.65 31.85
C VAL A 182 71.25 -34.85 31.06
N LEU A 183 70.25 -35.53 31.61
CA LEU A 183 68.97 -35.76 30.91
C LEU A 183 67.77 -35.26 31.72
N LEU A 184 67.82 -34.00 32.18
CA LEU A 184 66.65 -33.31 32.73
C LEU A 184 65.90 -32.44 31.72
N ASN A 185 66.50 -32.07 30.59
CA ASN A 185 65.89 -31.08 29.67
C ASN A 185 64.86 -31.66 28.67
N VAL A 186 64.55 -32.96 28.74
CA VAL A 186 63.60 -33.60 27.80
C VAL A 186 62.20 -33.79 28.42
N PHE A 187 62.02 -33.49 29.71
CA PHE A 187 60.74 -33.71 30.41
C PHE A 187 59.87 -32.47 30.65
N GLU A 188 60.26 -31.29 30.16
CA GLU A 188 59.37 -30.10 30.16
C GLU A 188 58.43 -30.02 28.94
N ALA A 189 58.67 -30.81 27.90
CA ALA A 189 57.83 -30.84 26.69
C ALA A 189 56.39 -31.38 26.88
N PRO A 190 56.08 -32.35 27.78
CA PRO A 190 54.72 -32.85 27.94
C PRO A 190 53.75 -31.81 28.51
N ASN A 191 54.21 -30.92 29.40
CA ASN A 191 53.35 -29.93 30.06
C ASN A 191 52.87 -28.83 29.12
N VAL A 192 53.63 -28.49 28.07
CA VAL A 192 53.22 -27.48 27.09
C VAL A 192 52.10 -28.00 26.18
N PHE A 193 52.12 -29.30 25.85
CA PHE A 193 51.07 -29.94 25.03
C PHE A 193 49.75 -30.05 25.78
N TYR A 194 49.78 -30.39 27.07
CA TYR A 194 48.59 -30.37 27.94
C TYR A 194 48.02 -28.96 28.12
N ARG A 195 48.86 -27.93 28.31
CA ARG A 195 48.42 -26.53 28.43
C ARG A 195 47.82 -25.97 27.14
N CYS A 196 48.38 -26.32 25.97
CA CYS A 196 47.82 -25.90 24.67
C CYS A 196 46.51 -26.60 24.33
N SER A 197 46.38 -27.88 24.67
CA SER A 197 45.15 -28.65 24.39
C SER A 197 44.00 -28.22 25.30
N PHE A 198 44.27 -27.94 26.58
CA PHE A 198 43.27 -27.41 27.52
C PHE A 198 42.83 -25.99 27.14
N LYS A 199 43.77 -25.10 26.76
CA LYS A 199 43.41 -23.75 26.27
C LYS A 199 42.59 -23.76 24.97
N ARG A 200 42.81 -24.73 24.07
CA ARG A 200 41.97 -24.88 22.86
C ARG A 200 40.55 -25.35 23.19
N PHE A 201 40.41 -26.21 24.20
CA PHE A 201 39.12 -26.70 24.67
C PHE A 201 38.33 -25.59 25.40
N GLU A 202 39.02 -24.79 26.21
CA GLU A 202 38.45 -23.64 26.92
C GLU A 202 38.05 -22.51 25.95
N ALA A 203 38.86 -22.22 24.92
CA ALA A 203 38.53 -21.25 23.88
C ALA A 203 37.29 -21.64 23.05
N ARG A 204 37.10 -22.94 22.76
CA ARG A 204 35.86 -23.42 22.12
C ARG A 204 34.66 -23.28 23.04
N ASN A 205 34.77 -23.66 24.32
CA ASN A 205 33.69 -23.51 25.30
C ASN A 205 33.30 -22.05 25.57
N VAL A 206 34.26 -21.11 25.57
CA VAL A 206 33.99 -19.67 25.67
C VAL A 206 33.28 -19.16 24.41
N PHE A 207 33.64 -19.64 23.22
CA PHE A 207 32.93 -19.32 21.98
C PHE A 207 31.47 -19.81 22.00
N TYR A 208 31.21 -21.00 22.56
CA TYR A 208 29.84 -21.53 22.75
C TYR A 208 29.06 -20.72 23.81
N ARG A 209 29.68 -20.34 24.93
CA ARG A 209 29.04 -19.49 25.96
C ARG A 209 28.71 -18.09 25.45
N CYS A 210 29.54 -17.51 24.57
CA CYS A 210 29.28 -16.21 23.94
C CYS A 210 28.24 -16.27 22.82
N SER A 211 28.13 -17.40 22.10
CA SER A 211 27.15 -17.56 21.02
C SER A 211 25.72 -17.78 21.55
N PHE A 212 25.57 -18.48 22.68
CA PHE A 212 24.27 -18.71 23.31
C PHE A 212 23.74 -17.47 24.07
N LYS A 213 24.62 -16.62 24.61
CA LYS A 213 24.23 -15.37 25.32
C LYS A 213 23.68 -14.27 24.39
N ARG A 214 23.78 -14.44 23.06
CA ARG A 214 23.16 -13.55 22.05
C ARG A 214 21.73 -13.96 21.67
N PHE A 215 21.25 -15.11 22.17
CA PHE A 215 19.93 -15.67 21.86
C PHE A 215 19.01 -15.76 23.10
N GLU A 216 19.23 -14.95 24.13
CA GLU A 216 18.19 -14.72 25.14
C GLU A 216 17.16 -13.72 24.58
N PRO A 217 15.87 -14.09 24.49
CA PRO A 217 14.82 -13.13 24.22
C PRO A 217 14.71 -12.20 25.43
N LYS A 218 14.93 -10.90 25.21
CA LYS A 218 14.57 -9.88 26.19
C LYS A 218 13.05 -9.91 26.34
N HIS A 219 12.58 -10.41 27.47
CA HIS A 219 11.25 -10.08 27.98
C HIS A 219 11.20 -8.61 28.40
#